data_AF-A0A0G4MM52-F1
#
_entry.id   AF-A0A0G4MM52-F1
#
_cell.length_a   1.000
_cell.length_b   1.000
_cell.length_c   1.000
_cell.angle_alpha   90.00
_cell.angle_beta   90.00
_cell.angle_gamma   90.00
#
_symmetry.space_group_name_H-M   'P 1'
#
loop_
_entity.id
_entity.type
_entity.pdbx_description
1 polymer ?
#
loop_
_entity_poly.entity_id
_entity_poly.type
_entity_poly.pdbx_seq_one_letter_code
_entity_poly.pdbx_strand_id
1 'polypeptide(L)'
;MDQADIPALLSRLASDEDAARKMAVFKLQSSINDPAFADVFISSGGLVILRRLIMSTGGNTLAYSLQSLTRLLEVDMGWDIFEGPAAGDLVERVVELIVTNPLVNILRGAMSIL
;
A
#
# COMPACT_ATOMS: atom_id res chain seq x y z
N MET A 1 0.93 -7.50 -15.52
CA MET A 1 1.38 -6.14 -15.90
C MET A 1 2.85 -6.27 -16.23
N ASP A 2 3.32 -5.66 -17.32
CA ASP A 2 4.74 -5.79 -17.67
C ASP A 2 5.59 -5.02 -16.65
N GLN A 3 6.79 -5.50 -16.34
CA GLN A 3 7.72 -4.76 -15.45
C GLN A 3 8.03 -3.37 -16.01
N ALA A 4 8.00 -3.22 -17.33
CA ALA A 4 8.14 -1.94 -18.03
C ALA A 4 7.09 -0.89 -17.62
N ASP A 5 5.93 -1.31 -17.09
CA ASP A 5 4.84 -0.41 -16.69
C ASP A 5 5.02 0.16 -15.26
N ILE A 6 5.98 -0.34 -14.48
CA ILE A 6 6.15 0.02 -13.05
C ILE A 6 6.44 1.52 -12.86
N PRO A 7 7.35 2.17 -13.60
CA PRO A 7 7.57 3.62 -13.46
C PRO A 7 6.29 4.43 -13.71
N ALA A 8 5.49 4.04 -14.70
CA ALA A 8 4.22 4.69 -15.00
C ALA A 8 3.17 4.45 -13.90
N LEU A 9 3.15 3.25 -13.31
CA LEU A 9 2.32 2.96 -12.15
C LEU A 9 2.70 3.84 -10.96
N LEU A 10 3.99 3.90 -10.60
CA LEU A 10 4.48 4.68 -9.46
C LEU A 10 4.14 6.17 -9.62
N SER A 11 4.32 6.72 -10.83
CA SER A 11 3.90 8.09 -11.16
C SER A 11 2.40 8.31 -10.90
N ARG A 12 1.54 7.38 -11.33
CA ARG A 12 0.08 7.46 -11.09
C ARG A 12 -0.29 7.26 -9.61
N LEU A 13 0.41 6.40 -8.87
CA LEU A 13 0.21 6.22 -7.44
C LEU A 13 0.58 7.49 -6.64
N ALA A 14 1.61 8.21 -7.09
CA ALA A 14 2.05 9.47 -6.49
C ALA A 14 1.21 10.68 -6.91
N SER A 15 0.38 10.55 -7.94
CA SER A 15 -0.45 11.63 -8.49
C SER A 15 -1.44 12.17 -7.46
N ASP A 16 -1.62 13.50 -7.47
CA ASP A 16 -2.64 14.17 -6.66
C ASP A 16 -4.05 13.99 -7.25
N GLU A 17 -4.16 13.60 -8.53
CA GLU A 17 -5.42 13.31 -9.19
C GLU A 17 -6.07 12.02 -8.64
N ASP A 18 -7.24 12.16 -8.00
CA ASP A 18 -7.90 11.06 -7.29
C ASP A 18 -8.32 9.90 -8.21
N ALA A 19 -8.78 10.20 -9.43
CA ALA A 19 -9.18 9.18 -10.40
C ALA A 19 -7.97 8.33 -10.86
N ALA A 20 -6.86 8.99 -11.21
CA ALA A 20 -5.63 8.33 -11.61
C ALA A 20 -5.07 7.45 -10.47
N ARG A 21 -5.03 7.98 -9.26
CA ARG A 21 -4.56 7.28 -8.06
C ARG A 21 -5.43 6.07 -7.73
N LYS A 22 -6.76 6.21 -7.72
CA LYS A 22 -7.69 5.10 -7.49
C LYS A 22 -7.48 3.95 -8.47
N MET A 23 -7.35 4.28 -9.76
CA MET A 23 -7.10 3.26 -10.79
C MET A 23 -5.75 2.59 -10.61
N ALA A 24 -4.72 3.35 -10.23
CA ALA A 24 -3.38 2.81 -10.00
C ALA A 24 -3.35 1.87 -8.78
N VAL A 25 -3.96 2.24 -7.65
CA VAL A 25 -3.98 1.37 -6.46
C VAL A 25 -4.81 0.11 -6.74
N PHE A 26 -5.92 0.22 -7.47
CA PHE A 26 -6.70 -0.96 -7.88
C PHE A 26 -5.86 -1.95 -8.71
N LYS A 27 -5.03 -1.45 -9.64
CA LYS A 27 -4.10 -2.28 -10.43
C LYS A 27 -2.95 -2.86 -9.59
N LEU A 28 -2.48 -2.10 -8.60
CA LEU A 28 -1.45 -2.56 -7.67
C LEU A 28 -1.92 -3.78 -6.88
N GLN A 29 -3.12 -3.74 -6.30
CA GLN A 29 -3.64 -4.84 -5.47
C GLN A 29 -3.68 -6.19 -6.22
N SER A 30 -3.95 -6.18 -7.53
CA SER A 30 -3.99 -7.41 -8.33
C SER A 30 -2.60 -7.85 -8.75
N SER A 31 -1.71 -6.91 -9.09
CA SER A 31 -0.37 -7.20 -9.63
C SER A 31 0.64 -7.56 -8.55
N ILE A 32 0.47 -7.08 -7.30
CA ILE A 32 1.44 -7.25 -6.21
C ILE A 32 1.62 -8.70 -5.73
N ASN A 33 0.72 -9.60 -6.14
CA ASN A 33 0.82 -11.03 -5.82
C ASN A 33 1.87 -11.76 -6.68
N ASP A 34 2.36 -11.14 -7.76
CA ASP A 34 3.46 -11.66 -8.55
C ASP A 34 4.80 -11.25 -7.90
N PRO A 35 5.62 -12.19 -7.41
CA PRO A 35 6.88 -11.88 -6.74
C PRO A 35 7.86 -11.08 -7.61
N ALA A 36 7.89 -11.35 -8.92
CA ALA A 36 8.77 -10.62 -9.84
C ALA A 36 8.30 -9.18 -10.04
N PHE A 37 7.00 -8.95 -9.97
CA PHE A 37 6.44 -7.59 -9.96
C PHE A 37 6.73 -6.89 -8.62
N ALA A 38 6.52 -7.59 -7.50
CA ALA A 38 6.73 -7.05 -6.16
C ALA A 38 8.18 -6.61 -5.93
N ASP A 39 9.15 -7.41 -6.36
CA ASP A 39 10.57 -7.11 -6.26
C ASP A 39 10.95 -5.81 -7.00
N VAL A 40 10.49 -5.66 -8.24
CA VAL A 40 10.74 -4.45 -9.03
C VAL A 40 9.98 -3.25 -8.46
N PHE A 41 8.75 -3.45 -7.96
CA PHE A 41 7.98 -2.39 -7.28
C PHE A 41 8.72 -1.86 -6.05
N ILE A 42 9.25 -2.74 -5.19
CA ILE A 42 9.96 -2.38 -3.97
C ILE A 42 11.29 -1.69 -4.30
N SER A 43 12.12 -2.29 -5.16
CA SER A 43 13.42 -1.72 -5.57
C SER A 43 13.28 -0.36 -6.28
N SER A 44 12.12 -0.08 -6.86
CA SER A 44 11.78 1.23 -7.46
C SER A 44 11.21 2.25 -6.45
N GLY A 45 11.23 1.96 -5.15
CA GLY A 45 10.74 2.85 -4.09
C GLY A 45 9.24 2.76 -3.80
N GLY A 46 8.58 1.69 -4.25
CA GLY A 46 7.12 1.51 -4.11
C GLY A 46 6.63 1.51 -2.67
N LEU A 47 7.41 1.02 -1.71
CA LEU A 47 7.03 1.02 -0.28
C LEU A 47 6.88 2.44 0.29
N VAL A 48 7.68 3.40 -0.17
CA VAL A 48 7.58 4.80 0.26
C VAL A 48 6.25 5.40 -0.19
N ILE A 49 5.85 5.14 -1.43
CA ILE A 49 4.57 5.60 -1.98
C ILE A 49 3.41 4.89 -1.26
N LEU A 50 3.52 3.58 -1.03
CA LEU A 50 2.52 2.81 -0.32
C LEU A 50 2.30 3.32 1.11
N ARG A 51 3.38 3.63 1.84
CA ARG A 51 3.31 4.27 3.17
C ARG A 51 2.58 5.61 3.08
N ARG A 52 2.94 6.49 2.13
CA ARG A 52 2.24 7.77 1.93
C ARG A 52 0.74 7.57 1.69
N LEU A 53 0.34 6.59 0.89
CA LEU A 53 -1.06 6.30 0.61
C LEU A 53 -1.82 5.87 1.87
N ILE A 54 -1.24 5.00 2.70
CA ILE A 54 -1.85 4.54 3.96
C ILE A 54 -2.01 5.72 4.94
N MET A 55 -1.03 6.61 5.00
CA MET A 55 -1.06 7.75 5.92
C MET A 55 -2.04 8.85 5.50
N SER A 56 -2.27 9.05 4.20
CA SER A 56 -2.98 10.25 3.69
C SER A 56 -4.32 10.00 3.01
N THR A 57 -4.71 8.73 2.77
CA THR A 57 -5.94 8.42 2.03
C THR A 57 -7.02 7.74 2.89
N GLY A 58 -8.22 7.63 2.31
CA GLY A 58 -9.36 6.92 2.90
C GLY A 58 -10.13 6.11 1.85
N GLY A 59 -11.24 5.50 2.27
CA GLY A 59 -12.11 4.72 1.39
C GLY A 59 -11.38 3.58 0.68
N ASN A 60 -11.74 3.32 -0.58
CA ASN A 60 -11.19 2.20 -1.36
C ASN A 60 -9.69 2.33 -1.63
N THR A 61 -9.17 3.55 -1.80
CA THR A 61 -7.73 3.76 -1.99
C THR A 61 -6.94 3.25 -0.79
N LEU A 62 -7.39 3.58 0.43
CA LEU A 62 -6.78 3.06 1.65
C LEU A 62 -6.97 1.54 1.76
N ALA A 63 -8.18 1.03 1.53
CA ALA A 63 -8.46 -0.40 1.63
C ALA A 63 -7.55 -1.24 0.70
N TYR A 64 -7.39 -0.79 -0.54
CA TYR A 64 -6.53 -1.47 -1.52
C TYR A 64 -5.05 -1.32 -1.19
N SER A 65 -4.63 -0.17 -0.63
CA SER A 65 -3.25 0.02 -0.16
C SER A 65 -2.91 -0.91 1.00
N LEU A 66 -3.81 -1.04 1.98
CA LEU A 66 -3.66 -1.99 3.09
C LEU A 66 -3.60 -3.43 2.58
N GLN A 67 -4.48 -3.80 1.63
CA GLN A 67 -4.45 -5.13 1.03
C GLN A 67 -3.12 -5.40 0.31
N SER A 68 -2.60 -4.44 -0.46
CA SER A 68 -1.28 -4.58 -1.09
C SER A 68 -0.17 -4.77 -0.07
N LEU A 69 -0.19 -4.03 1.05
CA LEU A 69 0.78 -4.20 2.12
C LEU A 69 0.65 -5.58 2.79
N THR A 70 -0.55 -6.02 3.14
CA THR A 70 -0.78 -7.36 3.73
C THR A 70 -0.17 -8.44 2.84
N ARG A 71 -0.37 -8.39 1.52
CA ARG A 71 0.22 -9.36 0.58
C ARG A 71 1.74 -9.38 0.60
N LEU A 72 2.37 -8.22 0.67
CA LEU A 72 3.82 -8.13 0.76
C LEU A 72 4.36 -8.68 2.08
N LEU A 73 3.64 -8.49 3.19
CA LEU A 73 4.01 -9.04 4.50
C LEU A 73 3.82 -10.56 4.55
N GLU A 74 2.77 -11.11 3.95
CA GLU A 74 2.52 -12.56 3.87
C GLU A 74 3.67 -13.34 3.18
N VAL A 75 4.47 -12.67 2.35
CA VAL A 75 5.61 -13.26 1.62
C VAL A 75 6.96 -12.70 2.07
N ASP A 76 7.01 -12.05 3.23
CA ASP A 76 8.23 -11.47 3.82
C ASP A 76 8.96 -10.41 2.97
N MET A 77 8.25 -9.73 2.05
CA MET A 77 8.82 -8.68 1.20
C MET A 77 8.47 -7.25 1.65
N GLY A 78 7.52 -7.09 2.58
CA GLY A 78 6.99 -5.78 2.98
C GLY A 78 7.60 -5.15 4.23
N TRP A 79 8.43 -5.88 4.98
CA TRP A 79 8.82 -5.53 6.35
C TRP A 79 9.64 -4.22 6.46
N ASP A 80 10.39 -3.85 5.42
CA ASP A 80 11.16 -2.61 5.35
C ASP A 80 10.29 -1.35 5.54
N ILE A 81 8.98 -1.45 5.27
CA ILE A 81 8.04 -0.35 5.53
C ILE A 81 7.84 -0.05 7.02
N PHE A 82 8.36 -0.88 7.93
CA PHE A 82 8.38 -0.66 9.38
C PHE A 82 9.76 -0.29 9.91
N GLU A 83 10.68 0.10 9.03
CA GLU A 83 11.99 0.60 9.42
C GLU A 83 12.08 2.13 9.42
N GLY A 84 13.09 2.61 10.15
CA GLY A 84 13.45 4.03 10.22
C GLY A 84 12.57 4.87 11.15
N PRO A 85 12.77 6.21 11.15
CA PRO A 85 12.17 7.10 12.15
C PRO A 85 10.64 7.17 12.12
N ALA A 86 10.02 6.89 10.97
CA ALA A 86 8.57 6.98 10.76
C ALA A 86 7.85 5.63 10.91
N ALA A 87 8.53 4.59 11.40
CA ALA A 87 7.91 3.29 11.66
C ALA A 87 6.78 3.37 12.68
N GLY A 88 6.98 4.15 13.76
CA GLY A 88 5.98 4.37 14.79
C GLY A 88 4.69 4.98 14.24
N ASP A 89 4.81 6.00 13.39
CA ASP A 89 3.68 6.70 12.79
C ASP A 89 2.78 5.75 11.97
N LEU A 90 3.38 4.81 11.24
CA LEU A 90 2.63 3.83 10.47
C LEU A 90 1.86 2.86 11.39
N VAL A 91 2.50 2.37 12.45
CA VAL A 91 1.85 1.48 13.42
C VAL A 91 0.72 2.22 14.13
N GLU A 92 0.95 3.44 14.60
CA GLU A 92 -0.06 4.29 15.23
C GLU A 92 -1.25 4.50 14.29
N ARG A 93 -1.00 4.80 13.01
CA ARG A 93 -2.05 4.94 12.00
C ARG A 93 -2.86 3.66 11.82
N VAL A 94 -2.21 2.50 11.75
CA VAL A 94 -2.92 1.21 11.59
C VAL A 94 -3.79 0.93 12.82
N VAL A 95 -3.29 1.18 14.03
CA VAL A 95 -4.07 1.05 15.28
C VAL A 95 -5.25 2.02 15.31
N GLU A 96 -5.02 3.29 14.96
CA GLU A 96 -6.07 4.31 14.87
C GLU A 96 -7.19 3.87 13.92
N LEU A 97 -6.83 3.32 12.75
CA LEU A 97 -7.80 2.81 11.79
C LEU A 97 -8.65 1.67 12.36
N ILE A 98 -8.06 0.75 13.13
CA ILE A 98 -8.79 -0.36 13.77
C ILE A 98 -9.81 0.17 14.77
N VAL A 99 -9.46 1.20 15.53
CA VAL A 99 -10.31 1.74 16.61
C VAL A 99 -11.41 2.65 16.08
N THR A 100 -11.12 3.43 15.03
CA THR A 100 -11.98 4.56 14.64
C THR A 100 -12.71 4.37 13.31
N ASN A 101 -12.21 3.52 12.40
CA ASN A 101 -12.74 3.47 11.04
C ASN A 101 -14.00 2.58 10.97
N PRO A 102 -15.13 3.06 10.41
CA PRO A 102 -16.36 2.28 10.36
C PRO A 102 -16.39 1.24 9.22
N LEU A 103 -15.44 1.29 8.26
CA LEU A 103 -15.50 0.48 7.06
C LEU A 103 -14.76 -0.85 7.25
N VAL A 104 -15.52 -1.95 7.19
CA VAL A 104 -15.00 -3.31 7.42
C VAL A 104 -13.87 -3.71 6.48
N ASN A 105 -13.85 -3.19 5.25
CA ASN A 105 -12.79 -3.48 4.28
C ASN A 105 -11.45 -2.85 4.66
N ILE A 106 -11.46 -1.69 5.33
CA ILE A 106 -10.26 -1.07 5.91
C ILE A 106 -9.86 -1.81 7.18
N LEU A 107 -10.82 -2.05 8.09
CA LEU A 107 -10.57 -2.74 9.36
C LEU A 107 -9.89 -4.09 9.17
N ARG A 108 -10.35 -4.89 8.20
CA ARG A 108 -9.75 -6.20 7.89
C ARG A 108 -8.29 -6.07 7.49
N GLY A 109 -7.98 -5.14 6.58
CA GLY A 109 -6.60 -4.94 6.13
C GLY A 109 -5.69 -4.45 7.25
N ALA A 110 -6.17 -3.50 8.06
CA ALA A 110 -5.44 -2.99 9.21
C ALA A 110 -5.17 -4.08 10.27
N MET A 111 -6.18 -4.90 10.60
CA MET A 111 -6.02 -6.01 11.54
C MET A 111 -5.09 -7.12 11.03
N SER A 112 -5.00 -7.35 9.72
CA SER A 112 -4.09 -8.37 9.17
C SER A 112 -2.61 -7.95 9.18
N ILE A 113 -2.32 -6.66 9.42
CA ILE A 113 -0.95 -6.15 9.48
C ILE A 113 -0.34 -6.29 10.89
N LEU A 114 -1.17 -6.33 11.94
CA LEU A 114 -0.76 -6.45 13.34
C LEU A 114 -0.95 -7.88 13.86
#